data_AF-Q7ND23-F1
#
_entry.id   AF-Q7ND23-F1
#
_cell.length_a   1.000
_cell.length_b   1.000
_cell.length_c   1.000
_cell.angle_alpha   90.00
_cell.angle_beta   90.00
_cell.angle_gamma   90.00
#
_symmetry.space_group_name_H-M   'P 1'
#
loop_
_entity.id
_entity.type
_entity.pdbx_description
1 polymer ?
#
loop_
_entity_poly.entity_id
_entity_poly.type
_entity_poly.pdbx_seq_one_letter_code
_entity_poly.pdbx_strand_id
1 'polypeptide(L)'
;MRISVLWQGLLVSVLLMPVLLPVQAASAMAMVQVHFDDASGELKRISGDLGPAQTPEMLRTTIDKYRALFLDPEALTGLRFTRLSFVDNTEIYQFQQTYEGLEVFGSSLIVSVSNGRLKTLINDLRPNLQLDTRPGIEREEAERVARAALHSQKEQARTRLVVYARSEELAILAYAVAFDRSTVLVDARSARIIGVEPQFSSPA
;
A
#
# COMPACT_ATOMS: atom_id res chain seq x y z
N MET A 1 53.46 -8.96 89.06
CA MET A 1 52.20 -9.37 88.41
C MET A 1 52.00 -8.46 87.20
N ARG A 2 52.33 -8.92 85.99
CA ARG A 2 52.30 -8.13 84.75
C ARG A 2 51.05 -8.53 83.96
N ILE A 3 50.19 -7.56 83.64
CA ILE A 3 48.99 -7.74 82.82
C ILE A 3 49.34 -7.30 81.40
N SER A 4 49.36 -8.26 80.48
CA SER A 4 49.58 -8.06 79.05
C SER A 4 48.24 -7.85 78.36
N VAL A 5 47.99 -6.66 77.82
CA VAL A 5 46.79 -6.35 77.04
C VAL A 5 47.08 -6.65 75.56
N LEU A 6 46.44 -7.67 75.01
CA LEU A 6 46.44 -7.97 73.58
C LEU A 6 45.46 -7.02 72.86
N TRP A 7 45.98 -6.22 71.91
CA TRP A 7 45.19 -5.47 70.95
C TRP A 7 44.83 -6.40 69.77
N GLN A 8 43.55 -6.73 69.61
CA GLN A 8 43.03 -7.37 68.40
C GLN A 8 42.57 -6.27 67.42
N GLY A 9 43.22 -6.21 66.25
CA GLY A 9 42.85 -5.33 65.16
C GLY A 9 41.56 -5.80 64.49
N LEU A 10 40.57 -4.91 64.42
CA LEU A 10 39.34 -5.09 63.68
C LEU A 10 39.59 -4.74 62.19
N LEU A 11 39.61 -5.74 61.33
CA LEU A 11 39.59 -5.55 59.87
C LEU A 11 38.14 -5.26 59.43
N VAL A 12 37.85 -4.00 59.12
CA VAL A 12 36.59 -3.60 58.47
C VAL A 12 36.75 -3.85 56.97
N SER A 13 36.24 -4.98 56.49
CA SER A 13 36.12 -5.25 55.05
C SER A 13 34.97 -4.43 54.48
N VAL A 14 35.27 -3.33 53.79
CA VAL A 14 34.29 -2.60 52.98
C VAL A 14 34.00 -3.42 51.73
N LEU A 15 32.82 -4.03 51.68
CA LEU A 15 32.30 -4.72 50.49
C LEU A 15 31.92 -3.65 49.44
N LEU A 16 32.79 -3.42 48.46
CA LEU A 16 32.47 -2.65 47.26
C LEU A 16 31.48 -3.47 46.42
N MET A 17 30.19 -3.19 46.57
CA MET A 17 29.16 -3.66 45.64
C MET A 17 29.36 -2.94 44.30
N PRO A 18 29.63 -3.65 43.19
CA PRO A 18 29.67 -3.03 41.89
C PRO A 18 28.26 -2.55 41.54
N VAL A 19 28.07 -1.22 41.55
CA VAL A 19 26.88 -0.59 40.99
C VAL A 19 26.92 -0.83 39.48
N LEU A 20 26.24 -1.86 39.02
CA LEU A 20 25.97 -2.09 37.60
C LEU A 20 25.06 -0.95 37.12
N LEU A 21 25.68 0.10 36.59
CA LEU A 21 24.94 1.11 35.84
C LEU A 21 24.29 0.42 34.64
N PRO A 22 22.97 0.58 34.40
CA PRO A 22 22.34 0.03 33.22
C PRO A 22 23.00 0.65 32.00
N VAL A 23 23.66 -0.18 31.19
CA VAL A 23 24.09 0.19 29.84
C VAL A 23 22.80 0.52 29.09
N GLN A 24 22.48 1.81 28.96
CA GLN A 24 21.45 2.26 28.04
C GLN A 24 21.93 1.88 26.64
N ALA A 25 21.42 0.77 26.12
CA ALA A 25 21.57 0.43 24.72
C ALA A 25 21.06 1.63 23.92
N ALA A 26 21.98 2.32 23.24
CA ALA A 26 21.61 3.37 22.30
C ALA A 26 20.56 2.78 21.37
N SER A 27 19.35 3.34 21.37
CA SER A 27 18.32 2.93 20.44
C SER A 27 18.89 3.18 19.05
N ALA A 28 19.22 2.11 18.33
CA ALA A 28 19.60 2.21 16.93
C ALA A 28 18.50 3.01 16.25
N MET A 29 18.85 4.20 15.73
CA MET A 29 17.86 5.03 15.06
C MET A 29 17.27 4.20 13.93
N ALA A 30 15.96 3.99 13.99
CA ALA A 30 15.25 3.24 12.97
C ALA A 30 15.45 3.95 11.64
N MET A 31 16.28 3.37 10.78
CA MET A 31 16.58 3.95 9.47
C MET A 31 15.35 3.81 8.59
N VAL A 32 14.83 4.94 8.11
CA VAL A 32 13.79 4.98 7.07
C VAL A 32 14.49 5.10 5.72
N GLN A 33 14.19 4.17 4.83
CA GLN A 33 14.66 4.18 3.45
C GLN A 33 13.52 4.65 2.55
N VAL A 34 13.82 5.56 1.64
CA VAL A 34 12.88 6.08 0.65
C VAL A 34 13.49 5.83 -0.72
N HIS A 35 12.71 5.22 -1.61
CA HIS A 35 13.10 4.91 -2.97
C HIS A 35 12.18 5.63 -3.95
N PHE A 36 12.77 6.41 -4.83
CA PHE A 36 12.10 7.08 -5.95
C PHE A 36 12.46 6.37 -7.24
N ASP A 37 11.60 6.49 -8.24
CA ASP A 37 11.92 6.12 -9.61
C ASP A 37 12.85 7.17 -10.22
N ASP A 38 13.95 6.72 -10.83
CA ASP A 38 15.01 7.61 -11.30
C ASP A 38 14.57 8.49 -12.49
N ALA A 39 13.61 8.03 -13.30
CA ALA A 39 13.16 8.73 -14.50
C ALA A 39 12.06 9.74 -14.20
N SER A 40 11.06 9.33 -13.43
CA SER A 40 9.86 10.13 -13.13
C SER A 40 9.97 10.92 -11.82
N GLY A 41 10.90 10.57 -10.94
CA GLY A 41 10.98 11.10 -9.58
C GLY A 41 9.82 10.65 -8.69
N GLU A 42 8.98 9.72 -9.13
CA GLU A 42 7.85 9.22 -8.35
C GLU A 42 8.33 8.39 -7.16
N LEU A 43 7.71 8.60 -5.99
CA LEU A 43 7.91 7.71 -4.85
C LEU A 43 7.48 6.28 -5.25
N LYS A 44 8.37 5.30 -5.12
CA LYS A 44 8.03 3.87 -5.34
C LYS A 44 7.93 3.09 -4.04
N ARG A 45 8.78 3.41 -3.06
CA ARG A 45 8.81 2.66 -1.80
C ARG A 45 9.27 3.49 -0.62
N ILE A 46 8.65 3.26 0.54
CA ILE A 46 9.18 3.65 1.84
C ILE A 46 9.30 2.37 2.68
N SER A 47 10.44 2.15 3.34
CA SER A 47 10.62 1.01 4.24
C SER A 47 11.36 1.40 5.52
N GLY A 48 11.02 0.76 6.63
CA GLY A 48 11.65 0.99 7.93
C GLY A 48 10.65 0.77 9.06
N ASP A 49 10.81 1.52 10.16
CA ASP A 49 9.75 1.65 11.16
C ASP A 49 8.99 2.95 10.92
N LEU A 50 7.82 2.84 10.28
CA LEU A 50 7.04 4.00 9.84
C LEU A 50 5.97 4.42 10.87
N GLY A 51 5.98 3.79 12.05
CA GLY A 51 5.05 4.06 13.13
C GLY A 51 3.96 3.01 13.31
N PRO A 52 3.06 3.22 14.29
CA PRO A 52 1.98 2.28 14.60
C PRO A 52 0.93 2.24 13.48
N ALA A 53 0.40 1.04 13.22
CA ALA A 53 -0.64 0.80 12.24
C ALA A 53 -1.33 -0.53 12.53
N GLN A 54 -2.44 -0.51 13.27
CA GLN A 54 -3.19 -1.72 13.65
C GLN A 54 -4.55 -1.82 12.96
N THR A 55 -5.06 -0.71 12.42
CA THR A 55 -6.34 -0.66 11.72
C THR A 55 -6.20 0.08 10.40
N PRO A 56 -7.12 -0.12 9.43
CA PRO A 56 -7.16 0.64 8.19
C PRO A 56 -7.19 2.17 8.39
N GLU A 57 -7.86 2.67 9.43
CA GLU A 57 -7.96 4.10 9.76
C GLU A 57 -6.62 4.63 10.29
N MET A 58 -5.95 3.87 11.16
CA MET A 58 -4.60 4.19 11.62
C MET A 58 -3.60 4.17 10.48
N LEU A 59 -3.73 3.22 9.56
CA LEU A 59 -2.92 3.14 8.35
C LEU A 59 -3.04 4.41 7.52
N ARG A 60 -4.26 4.88 7.23
CA ARG A 60 -4.48 6.14 6.51
C ARG A 60 -3.80 7.32 7.20
N THR A 61 -4.00 7.44 8.51
CA THR A 61 -3.38 8.51 9.32
C THR A 61 -1.84 8.45 9.26
N THR A 62 -1.27 7.24 9.31
CA THR A 62 0.18 7.08 9.24
C THR A 62 0.72 7.34 7.83
N ILE A 63 0.00 6.94 6.77
CA ILE A 63 0.35 7.22 5.38
C ILE A 63 0.35 8.72 5.10
N ASP A 64 -0.64 9.45 5.63
CA ASP A 64 -0.79 10.90 5.43
C ASP A 64 0.43 11.71 5.95
N LYS A 65 1.17 11.18 6.93
CA LYS A 65 2.45 11.79 7.38
C LYS A 65 3.51 11.84 6.28
N TYR A 66 3.46 10.92 5.34
CA TYR A 66 4.38 10.82 4.20
C TYR A 66 3.83 11.48 2.94
N ARG A 67 2.67 12.15 3.02
CA ARG A 67 1.96 12.77 1.88
C ARG A 67 2.84 13.69 1.05
N ALA A 68 3.72 14.46 1.69
CA ALA A 68 4.64 15.38 1.00
C ALA A 68 5.70 14.68 0.14
N LEU A 69 5.90 13.36 0.28
CA LEU A 69 6.81 12.58 -0.56
C LEU A 69 6.16 12.10 -1.87
N PHE A 70 4.83 12.19 -1.98
CA PHE A 70 4.12 11.82 -3.19
C PHE A 70 4.14 12.99 -4.17
N LEU A 71 4.38 12.69 -5.45
CA LEU A 71 4.36 13.69 -6.52
C LEU A 71 2.98 14.38 -6.63
N ASP A 72 1.92 13.61 -6.43
CA ASP A 72 0.54 14.10 -6.33
C ASP A 72 -0.09 13.62 -5.01
N PRO A 73 -0.10 14.49 -3.99
CA PRO A 73 -0.78 14.25 -2.71
C PRO A 73 -2.29 13.98 -2.81
N GLU A 74 -2.95 14.35 -3.90
CA GLU A 74 -4.40 14.14 -4.08
C GLU A 74 -4.73 12.70 -4.43
N ALA A 75 -3.79 11.97 -5.05
CA ALA A 75 -3.91 10.54 -5.33
C ALA A 75 -4.16 9.69 -4.07
N LEU A 76 -3.78 10.19 -2.89
CA LEU A 76 -4.05 9.55 -1.59
C LEU A 76 -5.49 9.73 -1.10
N THR A 77 -6.17 10.80 -1.51
CA THR A 77 -7.52 11.15 -1.03
C THR A 77 -8.55 10.11 -1.47
N GLY A 78 -8.39 9.58 -2.69
CA GLY A 78 -9.28 8.59 -3.30
C GLY A 78 -8.99 7.13 -2.92
N LEU A 79 -8.11 6.86 -1.97
CA LEU A 79 -7.76 5.48 -1.63
C LEU A 79 -8.95 4.76 -0.98
N ARG A 80 -9.22 3.52 -1.43
CA ARG A 80 -10.22 2.61 -0.84
C ARG A 80 -9.57 1.30 -0.48
N PHE A 81 -9.75 0.84 0.76
CA PHE A 81 -9.28 -0.48 1.17
C PHE A 81 -9.98 -1.57 0.34
N THR A 82 -9.22 -2.54 -0.18
CA THR A 82 -9.77 -3.62 -1.01
C THR A 82 -9.42 -5.02 -0.52
N ARG A 83 -8.26 -5.20 0.10
CA ARG A 83 -7.78 -6.53 0.48
C ARG A 83 -6.86 -6.48 1.68
N LEU A 84 -7.04 -7.47 2.56
CA LEU A 84 -6.07 -7.87 3.58
C LEU A 84 -5.62 -9.30 3.29
N SER A 85 -4.31 -9.53 3.31
CA SER A 85 -3.72 -10.87 3.28
C SER A 85 -2.60 -10.99 4.32
N PHE A 86 -2.14 -12.21 4.57
CA PHE A 86 -1.09 -12.49 5.55
C PHE A 86 0.04 -13.27 4.89
N VAL A 87 1.29 -12.84 5.11
CA VAL A 87 2.51 -13.50 4.64
C VAL A 87 3.53 -13.48 5.79
N ASP A 88 3.95 -14.65 6.28
CA ASP A 88 4.98 -14.78 7.34
C ASP A 88 4.76 -13.83 8.55
N ASN A 89 3.56 -13.87 9.14
CA ASN A 89 3.12 -12.98 10.24
C ASN A 89 3.13 -11.47 9.90
N THR A 90 3.16 -11.13 8.62
CA THR A 90 3.01 -9.75 8.12
C THR A 90 1.64 -9.60 7.49
N GLU A 91 0.89 -8.60 7.94
CA GLU A 91 -0.35 -8.18 7.33
C GLU A 91 -0.05 -7.33 6.10
N ILE A 92 -0.65 -7.66 4.96
CA ILE A 92 -0.53 -6.92 3.72
C ILE A 92 -1.89 -6.30 3.40
N TYR A 93 -1.97 -4.98 3.47
CA TYR A 93 -3.14 -4.20 3.10
C TYR A 93 -2.96 -3.64 1.70
N GLN A 94 -3.99 -3.78 0.87
CA GLN A 94 -4.05 -3.17 -0.45
C GLN A 94 -5.13 -2.09 -0.47
N PHE A 95 -4.75 -0.92 -0.99
CA PHE A 95 -5.65 0.19 -1.24
C PHE A 95 -5.71 0.46 -2.74
N GLN A 96 -6.93 0.58 -3.26
CA GLN A 96 -7.23 0.91 -4.64
C GLN A 96 -7.41 2.42 -4.76
N GLN A 97 -6.71 3.07 -5.69
CA GLN A 97 -6.97 4.46 -6.03
C GLN A 97 -8.33 4.60 -6.71
N THR A 98 -9.02 5.70 -6.42
CA THR A 98 -10.19 6.16 -7.16
C THR A 98 -9.98 7.56 -7.71
N TYR A 99 -10.65 7.87 -8.82
CA TYR A 99 -10.67 9.17 -9.48
C TYR A 99 -12.11 9.52 -9.84
N GLU A 100 -12.64 10.60 -9.29
CA GLU A 100 -14.07 10.98 -9.42
C GLU A 100 -15.04 9.84 -9.10
N GLY A 101 -14.69 8.99 -8.13
CA GLY A 101 -15.48 7.82 -7.73
C GLY A 101 -15.27 6.56 -8.58
N LEU A 102 -14.54 6.65 -9.70
CA LEU A 102 -14.19 5.51 -10.54
C LEU A 102 -12.91 4.83 -10.03
N GLU A 103 -12.86 3.51 -10.10
CA GLU A 103 -11.63 2.75 -9.79
C GLU A 103 -10.54 3.02 -10.84
N VAL A 104 -9.31 3.25 -10.39
CA VAL A 104 -8.14 3.40 -11.27
C VAL A 104 -7.42 2.06 -11.42
N PHE A 105 -7.70 1.35 -12.50
CA PHE A 105 -7.09 0.05 -12.80
C PHE A 105 -5.60 0.17 -13.09
N GLY A 106 -4.83 -0.77 -12.53
CA GLY A 106 -3.37 -0.76 -12.59
C GLY A 106 -2.72 0.15 -11.55
N SER A 107 -3.50 0.73 -10.64
CA SER A 107 -3.02 1.59 -9.56
C SER A 107 -3.36 1.00 -8.20
N SER A 108 -2.37 0.88 -7.31
CA SER A 108 -2.63 0.52 -5.92
C SER A 108 -1.54 1.04 -4.98
N LEU A 109 -1.90 1.19 -3.71
CA LEU A 109 -0.96 1.37 -2.62
C LEU A 109 -0.94 0.10 -1.78
N ILE A 110 0.21 -0.57 -1.71
CA ILE A 110 0.39 -1.78 -0.91
C ILE A 110 1.15 -1.42 0.36
N VAL A 111 0.68 -1.97 1.46
CA VAL A 111 1.14 -1.62 2.79
C VAL A 111 1.41 -2.89 3.58
N SER A 112 2.62 -3.02 4.14
CA SER A 112 2.96 -4.13 5.03
C SER A 112 3.02 -3.68 6.48
N VAL A 113 2.36 -4.42 7.35
CA VAL A 113 2.32 -4.22 8.79
C VAL A 113 2.86 -5.45 9.49
N SER A 114 3.83 -5.26 10.38
CA SER A 114 4.38 -6.33 11.21
C SER A 114 4.46 -5.86 12.65
N ASN A 115 3.96 -6.69 13.57
CA ASN A 115 3.86 -6.40 15.00
C ASN A 115 3.11 -5.09 15.29
N GLY A 116 2.01 -4.83 14.56
CA GLY A 116 1.20 -3.62 14.70
C GLY A 116 1.89 -2.32 14.26
N ARG A 117 2.97 -2.42 13.49
CA ARG A 117 3.74 -1.29 12.97
C ARG A 117 3.83 -1.34 11.46
N LEU A 118 3.66 -0.19 10.84
CA LEU A 118 3.85 -0.01 9.41
C LEU A 118 5.33 -0.20 9.07
N LYS A 119 5.62 -1.14 8.18
CA LYS A 119 6.99 -1.49 7.78
C LYS A 119 7.34 -1.05 6.37
N THR A 120 6.42 -1.23 5.42
CA THR A 120 6.65 -0.85 4.03
C THR A 120 5.41 -0.23 3.41
N LEU A 121 5.62 0.78 2.58
CA LEU A 121 4.68 1.33 1.61
C LEU A 121 5.26 1.08 0.22
N ILE A 122 4.48 0.48 -0.68
CA ILE A 122 4.81 0.33 -2.11
C ILE A 122 3.75 1.09 -2.88
N ASN A 123 4.20 2.06 -3.67
CA ASN A 123 3.35 3.02 -4.37
C ASN A 123 3.34 2.75 -5.88
N ASP A 124 2.19 2.27 -6.37
CA ASP A 124 1.87 2.17 -7.79
C ASP A 124 0.73 3.15 -8.17
N LEU A 125 0.52 4.20 -7.38
CA LEU A 125 -0.53 5.18 -7.65
C LEU A 125 -0.24 5.99 -8.92
N ARG A 126 -1.31 6.48 -9.55
CA ARG A 126 -1.22 7.30 -10.75
C ARG A 126 -1.46 8.76 -10.41
N PRO A 127 -0.40 9.60 -10.43
CA PRO A 127 -0.53 11.02 -10.10
C PRO A 127 -1.15 11.81 -11.26
N ASN A 128 -1.69 13.00 -10.95
CA ASN A 128 -2.07 14.03 -11.92
C ASN A 128 -3.04 13.55 -13.00
N LEU A 129 -4.00 12.69 -12.64
CA LEU A 129 -5.02 12.22 -13.56
C LEU A 129 -5.87 13.40 -14.05
N GLN A 130 -5.89 13.62 -15.36
CA GLN A 130 -6.71 14.62 -16.03
C GLN A 130 -7.49 13.94 -17.14
N LEU A 131 -8.66 13.40 -16.80
CA LEU A 131 -9.45 12.57 -17.71
C LEU A 131 -10.93 12.93 -17.59
N ASP A 132 -11.60 13.24 -18.71
CA ASP A 132 -13.07 13.34 -18.74
C ASP A 132 -13.68 11.94 -18.54
N THR A 133 -14.45 11.81 -17.46
CA THR A 133 -15.09 10.58 -16.97
C THR A 133 -16.46 10.32 -17.60
N ARG A 134 -16.89 11.15 -18.56
CA ARG A 134 -18.12 10.91 -19.33
C ARG A 134 -17.85 9.92 -20.46
N PRO A 135 -18.54 8.76 -20.49
CA PRO A 135 -18.39 7.81 -21.57
C PRO A 135 -19.00 8.36 -22.86
N GLY A 136 -18.38 8.04 -24.00
CA GLY A 136 -18.89 8.34 -25.34
C GLY A 136 -19.75 7.21 -25.93
N ILE A 137 -19.74 6.03 -25.31
CA ILE A 137 -20.59 4.90 -25.66
C ILE A 137 -21.36 4.44 -24.44
N GLU A 138 -22.52 3.82 -24.66
CA GLU A 138 -23.30 3.21 -23.59
C GLU A 138 -22.70 1.88 -23.12
N ARG A 139 -23.10 1.47 -21.92
CA ARG A 139 -22.68 0.21 -21.30
C ARG A 139 -23.00 -1.00 -22.19
N GLU A 140 -24.19 -1.04 -22.78
CA GLU A 140 -24.69 -2.15 -23.59
C GLU A 140 -23.84 -2.36 -24.85
N GLU A 141 -23.35 -1.25 -25.43
CA GLU A 141 -22.46 -1.28 -26.58
C GLU A 141 -21.10 -1.88 -26.21
N ALA A 142 -20.53 -1.50 -25.07
CA ALA A 142 -19.30 -2.11 -24.56
C ALA A 142 -19.48 -3.62 -24.30
N GLU A 143 -20.60 -4.04 -23.72
CA GLU A 143 -20.93 -5.45 -23.50
C GLU A 143 -21.07 -6.23 -24.81
N ARG A 144 -21.67 -5.62 -25.84
CA ARG A 144 -21.80 -6.21 -27.19
C ARG A 144 -20.42 -6.43 -27.82
N VAL A 145 -19.55 -5.42 -27.80
CA VAL A 145 -18.18 -5.53 -28.31
C VAL A 145 -17.40 -6.61 -27.57
N ALA A 146 -17.49 -6.63 -26.24
CA ALA A 146 -16.77 -7.59 -25.42
C ALA A 146 -17.24 -9.04 -25.63
N ARG A 147 -18.56 -9.26 -25.80
CA ARG A 147 -19.11 -10.59 -26.18
C ARG A 147 -18.56 -11.06 -27.52
N ALA A 148 -18.54 -10.18 -28.52
CA ALA A 148 -18.01 -10.49 -29.85
C ALA A 148 -16.53 -10.87 -29.78
N ALA A 149 -15.73 -10.13 -29.00
CA ALA A 149 -14.29 -10.40 -28.82
C ALA A 149 -14.01 -11.82 -28.28
N LEU A 150 -14.81 -12.26 -27.31
CA LEU A 150 -14.63 -13.56 -26.65
C LEU A 150 -15.40 -14.70 -27.31
N HIS A 151 -16.15 -14.45 -28.38
CA HIS A 151 -17.13 -15.40 -28.93
C HIS A 151 -18.05 -15.98 -27.84
N SER A 152 -18.38 -15.17 -26.83
CA SER A 152 -19.12 -15.61 -25.64
C SER A 152 -20.62 -15.57 -25.93
N GLN A 153 -21.29 -16.70 -25.72
CA GLN A 153 -22.75 -16.80 -25.76
C GLN A 153 -23.41 -16.48 -24.40
N LYS A 154 -22.64 -16.05 -23.40
CA LYS A 154 -23.17 -15.77 -22.06
C LYS A 154 -24.02 -14.52 -22.08
N GLU A 155 -25.19 -14.63 -21.45
CA GLU A 155 -26.16 -13.56 -21.38
C GLU A 155 -25.72 -12.44 -20.44
N GLN A 156 -25.12 -12.79 -19.29
CA GLN A 156 -24.82 -11.81 -18.23
C GLN A 156 -23.34 -11.45 -18.19
N ALA A 157 -23.07 -10.15 -18.34
CA ALA A 157 -21.76 -9.54 -18.10
C ALA A 157 -21.82 -8.68 -16.83
N ARG A 158 -20.72 -8.64 -16.08
CA ARG A 158 -20.54 -7.65 -15.01
C ARG A 158 -19.71 -6.50 -15.58
N THR A 159 -20.34 -5.36 -15.78
CA THR A 159 -19.71 -4.22 -16.44
C THR A 159 -19.57 -3.06 -15.47
N ARG A 160 -18.38 -2.46 -15.43
CA ARG A 160 -18.06 -1.28 -14.63
C ARG A 160 -17.30 -0.26 -15.46
N LEU A 161 -17.60 1.02 -15.27
CA LEU A 161 -16.79 2.11 -15.81
C LEU A 161 -15.58 2.32 -14.90
N VAL A 162 -14.38 2.39 -15.47
CA VAL A 162 -13.10 2.46 -14.76
C VAL A 162 -12.14 3.41 -15.47
N VAL A 163 -11.14 3.89 -14.75
CA VAL A 163 -9.98 4.56 -15.33
C VAL A 163 -8.89 3.51 -15.53
N TYR A 164 -8.47 3.24 -16.75
CA TYR A 164 -7.39 2.30 -17.03
C TYR A 164 -6.06 3.03 -17.17
N ALA A 165 -5.08 2.67 -16.33
CA ALA A 165 -3.78 3.34 -16.26
C ALA A 165 -2.65 2.33 -15.96
N ARG A 166 -2.56 1.25 -16.73
CA ARG A 166 -1.57 0.19 -16.50
C ARG A 166 -0.19 0.49 -17.11
N SER A 167 -0.14 1.14 -18.28
CA SER A 167 1.11 1.55 -18.93
C SER A 167 1.51 2.97 -18.52
N GLU A 168 2.71 3.40 -18.95
CA GLU A 168 3.14 4.80 -18.89
C GLU A 168 2.39 5.71 -19.89
N GLU A 169 1.52 5.12 -20.70
CA GLU A 169 0.65 5.88 -21.58
C GLU A 169 -0.42 6.64 -20.77
N LEU A 170 -1.05 7.61 -21.44
CA LEU A 170 -2.13 8.41 -20.84
C LEU A 170 -3.25 7.50 -20.34
N ALA A 171 -3.73 7.77 -19.12
CA ALA A 171 -4.88 7.08 -18.56
C ALA A 171 -6.12 7.27 -19.46
N ILE A 172 -6.89 6.20 -19.64
CA ILE A 172 -8.08 6.19 -20.51
C ILE A 172 -9.32 5.75 -19.74
N LEU A 173 -10.47 6.28 -20.14
CA LEU A 173 -11.76 5.84 -19.61
C LEU A 173 -12.16 4.54 -20.32
N ALA A 174 -12.47 3.50 -19.56
CA ALA A 174 -12.77 2.19 -20.10
C ALA A 174 -13.96 1.52 -19.37
N TYR A 175 -14.67 0.66 -20.09
CA TYR A 175 -15.55 -0.34 -19.51
C TYR A 175 -14.76 -1.62 -19.25
N ALA A 176 -14.74 -2.07 -18.01
CA ALA A 176 -14.29 -3.40 -17.63
C ALA A 176 -15.48 -4.37 -17.68
N VAL A 177 -15.56 -5.17 -18.74
CA VAL A 177 -16.66 -6.12 -18.99
C VAL A 177 -16.20 -7.53 -18.63
N ALA A 178 -16.65 -8.03 -17.48
CA ALA A 178 -16.25 -9.34 -16.96
C ALA A 178 -17.22 -10.45 -17.38
N PHE A 179 -16.66 -11.54 -17.91
CA PHE A 179 -17.31 -12.82 -18.19
C PHE A 179 -16.53 -13.93 -17.50
N ASP A 180 -17.11 -14.64 -16.54
CA ASP A 180 -16.58 -15.80 -15.81
C ASP A 180 -15.09 -15.83 -15.45
N ARG A 181 -14.17 -15.95 -16.41
CA ARG A 181 -12.72 -16.06 -16.22
C ARG A 181 -11.91 -14.99 -16.96
N SER A 182 -12.58 -14.08 -17.65
CA SER A 182 -11.94 -13.03 -18.43
C SER A 182 -12.64 -11.69 -18.20
N THR A 183 -11.88 -10.61 -18.33
CA THR A 183 -12.42 -9.25 -18.41
C THR A 183 -11.89 -8.61 -19.67
N VAL A 184 -12.80 -8.12 -20.51
CA VAL A 184 -12.45 -7.32 -21.67
C VAL A 184 -12.49 -5.86 -21.26
N LEU A 185 -11.41 -5.15 -21.53
CA LEU A 185 -11.33 -3.71 -21.37
C LEU A 185 -11.70 -3.06 -22.70
N VAL A 186 -12.77 -2.27 -22.69
CA VAL A 186 -13.29 -1.57 -23.88
C VAL A 186 -13.15 -0.08 -23.65
N ASP A 187 -12.51 0.64 -24.56
CA ASP A 187 -12.41 2.10 -24.52
C ASP A 187 -13.82 2.71 -24.54
N ALA A 188 -14.14 3.46 -23.49
CA ALA A 188 -15.47 4.00 -23.26
C ALA A 188 -15.83 5.17 -24.19
N ARG A 189 -14.90 5.63 -25.04
CA ARG A 189 -15.14 6.69 -26.03
C ARG A 189 -15.28 6.13 -27.44
N SER A 190 -14.54 5.08 -27.77
CA SER A 190 -14.41 4.58 -29.15
C SER A 190 -14.93 3.16 -29.37
N ALA A 191 -15.33 2.45 -28.31
CA ALA A 191 -15.68 1.04 -28.35
C ALA A 191 -14.54 0.10 -28.80
N ARG A 192 -13.29 0.59 -28.84
CA ARG A 192 -12.12 -0.22 -29.19
C ARG A 192 -11.73 -1.12 -28.02
N ILE A 193 -11.40 -2.37 -28.30
CA ILE A 193 -10.83 -3.28 -27.29
C ILE A 193 -9.41 -2.81 -26.96
N ILE A 194 -9.18 -2.53 -25.68
CA ILE A 194 -7.87 -2.18 -25.14
C ILE A 194 -7.08 -3.46 -24.85
N GLY A 195 -7.75 -4.45 -24.24
CA GLY A 195 -7.12 -5.71 -23.89
C GLY A 195 -8.10 -6.70 -23.27
N VAL A 196 -7.59 -7.92 -23.06
CA VAL A 196 -8.31 -8.99 -22.36
C VAL A 196 -7.43 -9.46 -21.22
N GLU A 197 -7.96 -9.39 -20.00
CA GLU A 197 -7.26 -9.81 -18.79
C GLU A 197 -7.95 -11.04 -18.16
N PRO A 198 -7.20 -11.92 -17.47
CA PRO A 198 -7.82 -12.91 -16.57
C PRO A 198 -8.76 -12.22 -15.60
N GLN A 199 -9.89 -12.84 -15.25
CA GLN A 199 -10.94 -12.22 -14.44
C GLN A 199 -10.34 -11.52 -13.22
N PHE A 200 -10.59 -10.22 -13.14
CA PHE A 200 -10.23 -9.46 -11.96
C PHE A 200 -10.99 -10.02 -10.77
N SER A 201 -10.26 -10.39 -9.73
CA SER A 201 -10.87 -10.68 -8.44
C SER A 201 -11.43 -9.36 -7.89
N SER A 202 -12.66 -9.02 -8.25
CA SER A 202 -13.41 -8.04 -7.46
C SER A 202 -13.49 -8.59 -6.03
N PRO A 203 -13.20 -7.80 -4.99
CA PRO A 203 -13.72 -8.14 -3.67
C PRO A 203 -15.23 -8.30 -3.80
N ALA A 204 -15.74 -9.44 -3.32
CA ALA A 204 -17.15 -9.81 -3.35
C ALA A 204 -17.99 -8.85 -2.51
#